data_AF-A0AAV5ESX5-F1
#
_entry.id   AF-A0AAV5ESX5-F1
#
_cell.length_a   1.000
_cell.length_b   1.000
_cell.length_c   1.000
_cell.angle_alpha   90.00
_cell.angle_beta   90.00
_cell.angle_gamma   90.00
#
_symmetry.space_group_name_H-M   'P 1'
#
loop_
_entity.id
_entity.type
_entity.pdbx_description
1 polymer ?
#
loop_
_entity_poly.entity_id
_entity_poly.type
_entity_poly.pdbx_seq_one_letter_code
_entity_poly.pdbx_strand_id
1 'polypeptide(L)'
;MKRLNSHNYGYLRTCIESYLQGQDLWEVVAGTMTDPLMKESSLRKWRIKAGKAMFVSKKTIEEDLVEHIRDAETPKEASETLAKLFCKKNEVRLQLLENELAGISQGTLSISQYFTKVKNICREIS
;
A
#
# COMPACT_ATOMS: atom_id res chain seq x y z
N MET A 1 -0.24 -7.84 14.95
CA MET A 1 -0.56 -7.36 13.58
C MET A 1 0.54 -7.84 12.65
N LYS A 2 0.19 -8.43 11.51
CA LYS A 2 1.14 -8.76 10.44
C LYS A 2 1.60 -7.43 9.79
N ARG A 3 2.90 -7.27 9.57
CA ARG A 3 3.43 -6.03 8.96
C ARG A 3 3.13 -5.99 7.45
N LEU A 4 3.02 -4.79 6.90
CA LEU A 4 2.82 -4.54 5.46
C LEU A 4 4.03 -5.03 4.67
N ASN A 5 3.77 -5.77 3.60
CA ASN A 5 4.74 -6.07 2.56
C ASN A 5 4.09 -6.00 1.18
N SER A 6 4.90 -6.16 0.13
CA SER A 6 4.43 -6.06 -1.25
C SER A 6 3.31 -7.00 -1.66
N HIS A 7 3.13 -8.13 -0.96
CA HIS A 7 2.11 -9.12 -1.32
C HIS A 7 0.79 -8.89 -0.59
N ASN A 8 0.73 -7.96 0.37
CA ASN A 8 -0.46 -7.72 1.19
C ASN A 8 -0.94 -6.26 1.18
N TYR A 9 -0.37 -5.41 0.31
CA TYR A 9 -0.66 -3.98 0.29
C TYR A 9 -2.13 -3.64 0.03
N GLY A 10 -2.80 -4.27 -0.95
CA GLY A 10 -4.20 -3.97 -1.26
C GLY A 10 -5.16 -4.32 -0.11
N TYR A 11 -4.97 -5.49 0.50
CA TYR A 11 -5.74 -5.92 1.67
C TYR A 11 -5.48 -5.01 2.87
N LEU A 12 -4.21 -4.71 3.16
CA LEU A 12 -3.86 -3.90 4.32
C LEU A 12 -4.18 -2.43 4.11
N ARG A 13 -4.14 -1.89 2.89
CA ARG A 13 -4.63 -0.55 2.56
C ARG A 13 -6.08 -0.41 3.01
N THR A 14 -6.94 -1.35 2.61
CA THR A 14 -8.35 -1.38 3.03
C THR A 14 -8.49 -1.49 4.56
N CYS A 15 -7.67 -2.32 5.23
CA CYS A 15 -7.71 -2.43 6.68
C CYS A 15 -7.22 -1.16 7.41
N ILE A 16 -6.15 -0.53 6.92
CA ILE A 16 -5.58 0.72 7.47
C ILE A 16 -6.55 1.87 7.23
N GLU A 17 -7.16 1.95 6.05
CA GLU A 17 -8.21 2.93 5.73
C GLU A 17 -9.36 2.83 6.75
N SER A 18 -9.95 1.63 6.92
CA SER A 18 -11.02 1.40 7.90
C SER A 18 -10.58 1.68 9.33
N TYR A 19 -9.35 1.31 9.71
CA TYR A 19 -8.80 1.58 11.05
C TYR A 19 -8.63 3.08 11.30
N LEU A 20 -8.03 3.81 10.36
CA LEU A 20 -7.84 5.25 10.47
C LEU A 20 -9.17 6.01 10.47
N GLN A 21 -10.16 5.54 9.71
CA GLN A 21 -11.53 6.07 9.78
C GLN A 21 -12.14 5.86 11.16
N GLY A 22 -12.05 4.64 11.72
CA GLY A 22 -12.55 4.34 13.07
C GLY A 22 -11.83 5.10 14.19
N GLN A 23 -10.63 5.60 13.94
CA GLN A 23 -9.83 6.40 14.88
C GLN A 23 -9.96 7.92 14.65
N ASP A 24 -10.80 8.36 13.71
CA ASP A 24 -10.93 9.78 13.32
C ASP A 24 -9.59 10.40 12.84
N LEU A 25 -8.76 9.57 12.18
CA LEU A 25 -7.43 9.91 11.65
C LEU A 25 -7.39 9.96 10.11
N TRP A 26 -8.45 9.54 9.42
CA TRP A 26 -8.45 9.47 7.96
C TRP A 26 -8.30 10.85 7.28
N GLU A 27 -8.87 11.89 7.86
CA GLU A 27 -8.88 13.26 7.29
C GLU A 27 -7.48 13.84 7.07
N VAL A 28 -6.51 13.49 7.93
CA VAL A 28 -5.13 13.96 7.81
C VAL A 28 -4.33 13.19 6.75
N VAL A 29 -4.76 11.97 6.42
CA VAL A 29 -4.18 11.15 5.35
C VAL A 29 -4.78 11.49 4.00
N ALA A 30 -6.10 11.69 3.95
CA ALA A 30 -6.81 12.15 2.76
C ALA A 30 -6.46 13.60 2.36
N GLY A 31 -5.84 14.36 3.26
CA GLY A 31 -5.43 15.74 3.02
C GLY A 31 -6.59 16.75 3.07
N THR A 32 -7.76 16.36 3.57
CA THR A 32 -8.94 17.22 3.67
C THR A 32 -8.78 18.35 4.70
N MET A 33 -7.81 18.21 5.62
CA MET A 33 -7.38 19.29 6.53
C MET A 33 -5.99 19.81 6.16
N THR A 34 -5.90 20.67 5.15
CA THR A 34 -4.62 21.31 4.73
C THR A 34 -4.70 22.84 4.70
N ASP A 35 -5.73 23.45 5.28
CA ASP A 35 -5.94 24.88 5.17
C ASP A 35 -5.02 25.70 6.11
N PRO A 36 -4.18 26.62 5.59
CA PRO A 36 -3.44 27.60 6.39
C PRO A 36 -4.35 28.58 7.18
N LEU A 37 -5.67 28.59 6.95
CA LEU A 37 -6.66 29.39 7.69
C LEU A 37 -7.19 28.73 8.98
N MET A 38 -6.68 27.55 9.35
CA MET A 38 -7.10 26.93 10.60
C MET A 38 -6.73 27.80 11.81
N LYS A 39 -7.73 28.09 12.66
CA LYS A 39 -7.50 28.65 14.00
C LYS A 39 -6.43 27.84 14.74
N GLU A 40 -5.63 28.48 15.58
CA GLU A 40 -4.50 27.85 16.29
C GLU A 40 -4.90 26.58 17.08
N SER A 41 -6.11 26.55 17.64
CA SER A 41 -6.68 25.38 18.30
C SER A 41 -6.96 24.21 17.35
N SER A 42 -7.33 24.49 16.10
CA SER A 42 -7.54 23.49 15.03
C SER A 42 -6.21 22.97 14.49
N LEU A 43 -5.20 23.84 14.32
CA LEU A 43 -3.84 23.42 13.93
C LEU A 43 -3.22 22.47 14.95
N ARG A 44 -3.39 22.74 16.25
CA ARG A 44 -2.90 21.84 17.31
C ARG A 44 -3.58 20.47 17.24
N LYS A 45 -4.90 20.43 17.04
CA LYS A 45 -5.65 19.16 16.88
C LYS A 45 -5.17 18.39 15.65
N TRP A 46 -4.96 19.10 14.54
CA TRP A 46 -4.44 18.51 13.31
C TRP A 46 -3.05 17.89 13.53
N ARG A 47 -2.10 18.61 14.13
CA ARG A 47 -0.74 18.10 14.42
C ARG A 47 -0.78 16.83 15.26
N ILE A 48 -1.68 16.75 16.25
CA ILE A 48 -1.87 15.55 17.07
C ILE A 48 -2.40 14.38 16.24
N LYS A 49 -3.44 14.61 15.42
CA LYS A 49 -3.98 13.57 14.52
C LYS A 49 -2.92 13.09 13.52
N ALA A 50 -2.17 14.00 12.93
CA ALA A 50 -1.09 13.70 11.98
C ALA A 50 0.03 12.86 12.63
N GLY A 51 0.48 13.23 13.82
CA GLY A 51 1.48 12.46 14.56
C GLY A 51 1.01 11.04 14.89
N LYS A 52 -0.27 10.88 15.30
CA LYS A 52 -0.87 9.56 15.56
C LYS A 52 -0.95 8.71 14.30
N ALA A 53 -1.42 9.29 13.19
CA ALA A 53 -1.50 8.59 11.91
C ALA A 53 -0.12 8.11 11.45
N MET A 54 0.91 8.97 11.50
CA MET A 54 2.28 8.60 11.15
C MET A 54 2.84 7.48 12.04
N PHE A 55 2.57 7.52 13.35
CA PHE A 55 3.02 6.47 14.25
C PHE A 55 2.37 5.12 13.93
N VAL A 56 1.05 5.10 13.70
CA VAL A 56 0.32 3.89 13.29
C VAL A 56 0.90 3.35 11.98
N SER A 57 1.05 4.20 10.97
CA SER A 57 1.62 3.81 9.67
C SER A 57 3.00 3.16 9.84
N LYS A 58 3.93 3.80 10.57
CA LYS A 58 5.28 3.25 10.80
C LYS A 58 5.27 1.94 11.59
N LYS A 59 4.29 1.72 12.48
CA LYS A 59 4.16 0.47 13.25
C LYS A 59 3.51 -0.66 12.45
N THR A 60 2.71 -0.33 11.44
CA THR A 60 1.97 -1.32 10.65
C THR A 60 2.76 -1.81 9.43
N ILE A 61 3.82 -1.12 9.00
CA ILE A 61 4.63 -1.50 7.83
C ILE A 61 5.97 -2.17 8.18
N GLU A 62 6.56 -2.91 7.24
CA GLU A 62 7.92 -3.48 7.40
C GLU A 62 9.00 -2.39 7.41
N GLU A 63 10.16 -2.70 8.01
CA GLU A 63 11.20 -1.71 8.34
C GLU A 63 11.83 -1.08 7.09
N ASP A 64 11.99 -1.86 6.03
CA ASP A 64 12.41 -1.40 4.70
C ASP A 64 11.45 -0.35 4.11
N LEU A 65 10.14 -0.53 4.31
CA LEU A 65 9.13 0.41 3.87
C LEU A 65 9.09 1.70 4.71
N VAL A 66 9.50 1.63 5.98
CA VAL A 66 9.62 2.82 6.85
C VAL A 66 10.69 3.76 6.32
N GLU A 67 11.78 3.24 5.75
CA GLU A 67 12.84 4.07 5.18
C GLU A 67 12.34 4.94 4.03
N HIS A 68 11.44 4.42 3.20
CA HIS A 68 10.86 5.16 2.08
C HIS A 68 9.96 6.33 2.48
N ILE A 69 9.45 6.36 3.72
CA ILE A 69 8.61 7.45 4.25
C ILE A 69 9.31 8.23 5.37
N ARG A 70 10.63 8.07 5.53
CA ARG A 70 11.42 8.71 6.59
C ARG A 70 11.31 10.24 6.54
N ASP A 71 11.42 10.78 5.33
CA ASP A 71 11.47 12.22 5.06
C ASP A 71 10.08 12.82 4.77
N ALA A 72 9.02 12.01 4.87
CA ALA A 72 7.66 12.50 4.71
C ALA A 72 7.27 13.40 5.90
N GLU A 73 6.92 14.65 5.63
CA GLU A 73 6.53 15.63 6.64
C GLU A 73 5.07 15.45 7.05
N THR A 74 4.25 14.89 6.14
CA THR A 74 2.82 14.68 6.38
C THR A 74 2.39 13.22 6.21
N PRO A 75 1.31 12.78 6.91
CA PRO A 75 0.71 11.46 6.69
C PRO A 75 0.28 11.24 5.24
N LYS A 76 -0.14 12.31 4.55
CA LYS A 76 -0.53 12.28 3.14
C LYS A 76 0.67 11.94 2.26
N GLU A 77 1.79 12.66 2.40
CA GLU A 77 3.02 12.39 1.65
C GLU A 77 3.54 10.97 1.87
N ALA A 78 3.52 10.49 3.12
CA ALA A 78 3.90 9.12 3.44
C ALA A 78 2.99 8.11 2.71
N SER A 79 1.67 8.34 2.74
CA SER A 79 0.68 7.49 2.06
C SER A 79 0.87 7.48 0.54
N GLU A 80 1.05 8.65 -0.07
CA GLU A 80 1.30 8.79 -1.51
C GLU A 80 2.62 8.12 -1.93
N THR A 81 3.66 8.22 -1.11
CA THR A 81 4.96 7.61 -1.38
C THR A 81 4.87 6.09 -1.37
N LEU A 82 4.17 5.52 -0.37
CA LEU A 82 3.88 4.09 -0.35
C LEU A 82 3.05 3.70 -1.58
N ALA A 83 1.97 4.43 -1.89
CA ALA A 83 1.12 4.13 -3.04
C ALA A 83 1.92 4.10 -4.36
N LYS A 84 2.83 5.07 -4.58
CA LYS A 84 3.73 5.10 -5.74
C LYS A 84 4.68 3.91 -5.78
N LEU A 85 5.31 3.57 -4.65
CA LEU A 85 6.22 2.43 -4.53
C LEU A 85 5.52 1.12 -4.92
N PHE A 86 4.29 0.93 -4.41
CA PHE A 86 3.51 -0.28 -4.71
C PHE A 86 2.92 -0.28 -6.11
N CYS A 87 2.49 0.85 -6.67
CA CYS A 87 2.07 0.91 -8.07
C CYS A 87 3.20 0.45 -8.99
N LYS A 88 4.42 1.00 -8.81
CA LYS A 88 5.58 0.60 -9.61
C LYS A 88 5.92 -0.89 -9.44
N LYS A 89 5.87 -1.40 -8.21
CA LYS A 89 6.15 -2.82 -7.95
C LYS A 89 5.09 -3.74 -8.57
N ASN A 90 3.82 -3.33 -8.54
CA ASN A 90 2.73 -4.04 -9.16
C ASN A 90 2.83 -4.03 -10.68
N GLU A 91 3.20 -2.90 -11.30
CA GLU A 91 3.44 -2.82 -12.75
C GLU A 91 4.57 -3.76 -13.20
N VAL A 92 5.71 -3.77 -12.50
CA VAL A 92 6.82 -4.68 -12.81
C VAL A 92 6.41 -6.14 -12.62
N ARG A 93 5.64 -6.45 -11.56
CA ARG A 93 5.12 -7.81 -11.32
C ARG A 93 4.13 -8.23 -12.40
N LEU A 94 3.24 -7.34 -12.80
CA LEU A 94 2.28 -7.57 -13.88
C LEU A 94 3.00 -7.88 -15.19
N GLN A 95 3.97 -7.03 -15.58
CA GLN A 95 4.78 -7.27 -16.78
C GLN A 95 5.54 -8.60 -16.73
N LEU A 96 6.08 -8.98 -15.56
CA LEU A 96 6.72 -10.27 -15.37
C LEU A 96 5.75 -11.44 -15.58
N LEU A 97 4.54 -11.34 -15.03
CA LEU A 97 3.49 -12.36 -15.16
C LEU A 97 2.97 -12.45 -16.60
N GLU A 98 2.80 -11.32 -17.29
CA GLU A 98 2.44 -11.27 -18.71
C GLU A 98 3.51 -11.93 -19.58
N ASN A 99 4.79 -11.65 -19.32
CA ASN A 99 5.90 -12.30 -20.00
C ASN A 99 5.98 -13.80 -19.69
N GLU A 100 5.74 -14.20 -18.44
CA GLU A 100 5.70 -15.63 -18.07
C GLU A 100 4.55 -16.34 -18.77
N LEU A 101 3.38 -15.69 -18.88
CA LEU A 101 2.22 -16.21 -19.60
C LEU A 101 2.49 -16.33 -21.10
N ALA A 102 3.10 -15.31 -21.70
CA ALA A 102 3.43 -15.30 -23.13
C ALA A 102 4.48 -16.36 -23.48
N GLY A 103 5.41 -16.64 -22.57
CA GLY A 103 6.47 -17.64 -22.74
C GLY A 103 6.10 -19.05 -22.27
N ILE A 104 4.90 -19.26 -21.69
CA ILE A 104 4.53 -20.56 -21.15
C ILE A 104 4.31 -21.56 -22.29
N SER A 105 4.90 -22.74 -22.15
CA SER A 105 4.66 -23.86 -23.04
C SER A 105 4.47 -25.13 -22.21
N GLN A 106 3.74 -26.11 -22.75
CA GLN A 106 3.47 -27.35 -22.03
C GLN A 106 4.76 -28.15 -21.78
N GLY A 107 5.65 -28.24 -22.77
CA GLY A 107 6.95 -28.91 -22.63
C GLY A 107 6.83 -30.33 -22.05
N THR A 108 7.51 -30.58 -20.94
CA THR A 108 7.51 -31.85 -20.19
C THR A 108 6.41 -31.93 -19.12
N LEU A 109 5.62 -30.87 -18.93
CA LEU A 109 4.56 -30.84 -17.92
C LEU A 109 3.39 -31.73 -18.34
N SER A 110 2.79 -32.41 -17.36
CA SER A 110 1.48 -33.00 -17.57
C SER A 110 0.43 -31.91 -17.85
N ILE A 111 -0.64 -32.27 -18.55
CA ILE A 111 -1.75 -31.37 -18.87
C ILE A 111 -2.28 -30.67 -17.61
N SER A 112 -2.46 -31.41 -16.51
CA SER A 112 -2.93 -30.85 -15.23
C SER A 112 -1.98 -29.80 -14.64
N GLN A 113 -0.67 -30.06 -14.69
CA GLN A 113 0.34 -29.12 -14.19
C GLN A 113 0.40 -27.85 -15.04
N TYR A 114 0.33 -27.99 -16.36
CA TYR A 114 0.29 -26.86 -17.29
C TYR A 114 -0.93 -25.96 -17.01
N PHE A 115 -2.13 -26.54 -16.95
CA PHE A 115 -3.35 -25.78 -16.67
C PHE A 115 -3.33 -25.13 -15.28
N THR A 116 -2.80 -25.83 -14.27
CA THR A 116 -2.65 -25.25 -12.93
C THR A 116 -1.73 -24.03 -12.95
N LYS A 117 -0.62 -24.12 -13.69
CA LYS A 117 0.33 -23.00 -13.82
C LYS A 117 -0.30 -21.80 -14.53
N VAL A 118 -0.95 -22.02 -15.67
CA VAL A 118 -1.69 -20.97 -16.39
C VAL A 118 -2.76 -20.32 -15.50
N LYS A 119 -3.56 -21.13 -14.80
CA LYS A 119 -4.62 -20.64 -13.91
C LYS A 119 -4.07 -19.78 -12.77
N ASN A 120 -2.93 -20.15 -12.21
CA ASN A 120 -2.30 -19.39 -11.14
C ASN A 120 -1.81 -18.03 -11.62
N ILE A 121 -1.15 -17.97 -12.80
CA ILE A 121 -0.68 -16.72 -13.40
C ILE A 121 -1.87 -15.81 -13.72
N CYS A 122 -2.91 -16.33 -14.40
CA CYS A 122 -4.10 -15.53 -14.72
C CYS A 122 -4.83 -15.01 -13.47
N ARG A 123 -4.87 -15.79 -12.38
CA ARG A 123 -5.45 -15.36 -11.10
C ARG A 123 -4.65 -14.25 -10.43
N GLU A 124 -3.33 -14.20 -10.63
CA GLU A 124 -2.47 -13.15 -10.07
C GLU A 124 -2.51 -11.86 -10.91
N ILE A 125 -2.86 -11.97 -12.19
CA ILE A 125 -3.06 -10.83 -13.10
C ILE A 125 -4.44 -10.17 -12.92
N SER A 126 -5.49 -10.96 -12.61
CA SER A 126 -6.88 -10.48 -12.42
C SER A 126 -7.10 -9.75 -11.10
#